data_AF-A0A9X3CWQ1-F1
#
_entry.id   AF-A0A9X3CWQ1-F1
#
_cell.length_a   1.000
_cell.length_b   1.000
_cell.length_c   1.000
_cell.angle_alpha   90.00
_cell.angle_beta   90.00
_cell.angle_gamma   90.00
#
_symmetry.space_group_name_H-M   'P 1'
#
loop_
_entity.id
_entity.type
_entity.pdbx_description
1 polymer ?
#
loop_
_entity_poly.entity_id
_entity_poly.type
_entity_poly.pdbx_seq_one_letter_code
_entity_poly.pdbx_strand_id
1 'polypeptide(L)'
;MTAKEGNSQSHLPQLYSKSLILVFALLFSTIFAAVILMSNLRTLGKKKEAGWVLVFAVVYLFATAIVMQAFSLSPSMTAIANVIGAAILNEFFWNKFIGRDLEYQKKSWMKPMLIAVGIALVLFFVLMGSM
;
A
#
# COMPACT_ATOMS: atom_id res chain seq x y z
N MET A 1 -13.11 30.41 38.44
CA MET A 1 -13.29 30.69 37.00
C MET A 1 -12.20 29.95 36.25
N THR A 2 -12.44 28.65 36.06
CA THR A 2 -12.82 27.99 34.80
C THR A 2 -11.59 27.48 34.05
N ALA A 3 -11.29 26.20 34.33
CA ALA A 3 -10.44 25.36 33.51
C ALA A 3 -10.92 25.42 32.06
N LYS A 4 -10.01 25.76 31.15
CA LYS A 4 -10.22 25.62 29.71
C LYS A 4 -10.10 24.14 29.40
N GLU A 5 -11.19 23.40 29.56
CA GLU A 5 -11.34 22.08 28.95
C GLU A 5 -11.31 22.28 27.43
N GLY A 6 -10.12 22.13 26.86
CA GLY A 6 -9.92 22.05 25.43
C GLY A 6 -10.63 20.81 24.93
N ASN A 7 -11.79 21.03 24.32
CA ASN A 7 -12.56 20.08 23.53
C ASN A 7 -11.67 19.33 22.52
N SER A 8 -11.00 18.27 22.97
CA SER A 8 -10.26 17.35 22.12
C SER A 8 -11.19 16.18 21.82
N GLN A 9 -12.20 16.42 20.99
CA GLN A 9 -12.86 15.30 20.33
C GLN A 9 -11.76 14.52 19.60
N SER A 10 -11.45 13.33 20.11
CA SER A 10 -10.46 12.42 19.55
C SER A 10 -10.99 11.89 18.21
N HIS A 11 -10.92 12.73 17.17
CA HIS A 11 -11.20 12.28 15.82
C HIS A 11 -10.07 11.33 15.41
N LEU A 12 -10.34 10.04 15.59
CA LEU A 12 -9.48 8.95 15.15
C LEU A 12 -9.05 9.20 13.69
N PRO A 13 -7.77 8.99 13.35
CA PRO A 13 -7.29 9.23 12.00
C PRO A 13 -8.04 8.33 11.01
N GLN A 14 -8.33 8.87 9.82
CA GLN A 14 -8.97 8.08 8.76
C GLN A 14 -7.92 7.36 7.92
N LEU A 15 -7.78 6.05 8.12
CA LEU A 15 -6.77 5.24 7.45
C LEU A 15 -7.41 4.09 6.65
N TYR A 16 -6.76 3.72 5.57
CA TYR A 16 -7.03 2.46 4.88
C TYR A 16 -6.58 1.28 5.73
N SER A 17 -7.31 0.16 5.69
CA SER A 17 -6.98 -0.99 6.54
C SER A 17 -5.82 -1.84 6.00
N LYS A 18 -5.17 -2.61 6.87
CA LYS A 18 -4.20 -3.65 6.50
C LYS A 18 -4.75 -4.65 5.47
N SER A 19 -6.04 -5.02 5.62
CA SER A 19 -6.72 -5.89 4.66
C SER A 19 -6.82 -5.25 3.29
N LEU A 20 -7.02 -3.92 3.20
CA LEU A 20 -7.07 -3.23 1.91
C LEU A 20 -5.69 -3.23 1.24
N ILE A 21 -4.62 -3.02 2.01
CA ILE A 21 -3.24 -3.13 1.53
C ILE A 21 -3.00 -4.53 0.93
N LEU A 22 -3.44 -5.59 1.62
CA LEU A 22 -3.32 -6.97 1.15
C LEU A 22 -4.12 -7.20 -0.14
N VAL A 23 -5.38 -6.75 -0.20
CA VAL A 23 -6.22 -6.88 -1.41
C VAL A 23 -5.57 -6.17 -2.61
N PHE A 24 -5.01 -4.98 -2.41
CA PHE A 24 -4.34 -4.25 -3.48
C PHE A 24 -3.07 -4.95 -3.99
N ALA A 25 -2.34 -5.62 -3.11
CA ALA A 25 -1.18 -6.41 -3.50
C ALA A 25 -1.60 -7.63 -4.34
N LEU A 26 -2.65 -8.34 -3.91
CA LEU A 26 -3.11 -9.56 -4.58
C LEU A 26 -3.74 -9.29 -5.95
N LEU A 27 -4.57 -8.24 -6.05
CA LEU A 27 -5.31 -7.94 -7.29
C LEU A 27 -4.50 -7.12 -8.30
N PHE A 28 -3.57 -6.28 -7.82
CA PHE A 28 -2.79 -5.40 -8.67
C PHE A 28 -1.29 -5.70 -8.52
N SER A 29 -0.64 -5.14 -7.51
CA SER A 29 0.77 -5.41 -7.22
C SER A 29 1.21 -4.82 -5.86
N THR A 30 2.39 -5.21 -5.38
CA THR A 30 3.01 -4.61 -4.19
C THR A 30 3.14 -3.08 -4.28
N ILE A 31 3.33 -2.51 -5.48
CA ILE A 31 3.42 -1.05 -5.65
C ILE A 31 2.09 -0.38 -5.33
N PHE A 32 0.99 -0.93 -5.81
CA PHE A 32 -0.36 -0.44 -5.50
C PHE A 32 -0.64 -0.50 -3.99
N ALA A 33 -0.27 -1.61 -3.35
CA ALA A 33 -0.37 -1.77 -1.90
C ALA A 33 0.50 -0.74 -1.14
N ALA A 34 1.73 -0.48 -1.61
CA ALA A 34 2.61 0.52 -1.05
C ALA A 34 2.00 1.94 -1.15
N VAL A 35 1.30 2.27 -2.25
CA VAL A 35 0.60 3.56 -2.38
C VAL A 35 -0.51 3.72 -1.33
N ILE A 36 -1.25 2.66 -1.01
CA ILE A 36 -2.24 2.67 0.08
C ILE A 36 -1.57 2.99 1.41
N LEU A 37 -0.47 2.30 1.73
CA LEU A 37 0.27 2.54 2.97
C LEU A 37 0.90 3.94 3.03
N MET A 38 1.47 4.42 1.92
CA MET A 38 1.98 5.78 1.80
C MET A 38 0.89 6.81 2.05
N SER A 39 -0.33 6.59 1.53
CA SER A 39 -1.46 7.49 1.82
C SER A 39 -1.77 7.53 3.31
N ASN A 40 -1.73 6.40 4.01
CA ASN A 40 -1.95 6.37 5.46
C ASN A 40 -0.87 7.15 6.21
N LEU A 41 0.40 6.91 5.88
CA LEU A 41 1.51 7.62 6.51
C LEU A 41 1.43 9.13 6.26
N ARG A 42 1.04 9.55 5.05
CA ARG A 42 0.80 10.96 4.75
C ARG A 42 -0.37 11.56 5.54
N THR A 43 -1.47 10.82 5.73
CA THR A 43 -2.58 11.24 6.61
C THR A 43 -2.08 11.47 8.05
N LEU A 44 -1.12 10.68 8.52
CA LEU A 44 -0.50 10.81 9.84
C LEU A 44 0.65 11.84 9.90
N GLY A 45 0.89 12.61 8.83
CA GLY A 45 2.00 13.57 8.75
C GLY A 45 3.39 12.95 8.56
N LYS A 46 3.48 11.63 8.43
CA LYS A 46 4.71 10.82 8.32
C LYS A 46 5.23 10.75 6.87
N LYS A 47 5.54 11.92 6.29
CA LYS A 47 5.95 12.04 4.88
C LYS A 47 7.30 11.37 4.58
N LYS A 48 8.23 11.41 5.54
CA LYS A 48 9.55 10.77 5.41
C LYS A 48 9.43 9.25 5.35
N GLU A 49 8.59 8.69 6.20
CA GLU A 49 8.27 7.26 6.28
C GLU A 49 7.55 6.79 5.02
N ALA A 50 6.63 7.61 4.48
CA ALA A 50 6.04 7.35 3.18
C ALA A 50 7.11 7.29 2.07
N GLY A 51 8.14 8.14 2.13
CA GLY A 51 9.31 8.06 1.25
C GLY A 51 10.05 6.73 1.37
N TRP A 52 10.26 6.21 2.58
CA TRP A 52 10.87 4.90 2.78
C TRP A 52 10.04 3.74 2.21
N VAL A 53 8.71 3.82 2.32
CA VAL A 53 7.80 2.85 1.69
C VAL A 53 7.91 2.90 0.16
N LEU A 54 8.05 4.10 -0.43
CA LEU A 54 8.28 4.24 -1.87
C LEU A 54 9.59 3.59 -2.31
N VAL A 55 10.69 3.89 -1.61
CA VAL A 55 12.00 3.30 -1.89
C VAL A 55 11.92 1.79 -1.81
N PHE A 56 11.29 1.24 -0.77
CA PHE A 56 11.04 -0.19 -0.66
C PHE A 56 10.26 -0.72 -1.87
N ALA A 57 9.15 -0.08 -2.27
CA ALA A 57 8.33 -0.57 -3.38
C ALA A 57 9.10 -0.62 -4.70
N VAL A 58 9.95 0.39 -4.97
CA VAL A 58 10.77 0.45 -6.18
C VAL A 58 11.88 -0.61 -6.12
N VAL A 59 12.61 -0.72 -5.00
CA VAL A 59 13.65 -1.74 -4.83
C VAL A 59 13.06 -3.15 -4.92
N TYR A 60 11.89 -3.37 -4.30
CA TYR A 60 11.18 -4.64 -4.34
C TYR A 60 10.79 -5.02 -5.76
N LEU A 61 10.27 -4.08 -6.56
CA LEU A 61 9.96 -4.30 -7.97
C LEU A 61 11.17 -4.83 -8.75
N PHE A 62 12.30 -4.13 -8.66
CA PHE A 62 13.51 -4.54 -9.37
C PHE A 62 14.05 -5.86 -8.86
N ALA A 63 14.08 -6.07 -7.54
CA ALA A 63 14.50 -7.33 -6.94
C ALA A 63 13.63 -8.50 -7.41
N THR A 64 12.30 -8.33 -7.43
CA THR A 64 11.38 -9.34 -7.99
C THR A 64 11.68 -9.59 -9.46
N ALA A 65 11.82 -8.56 -10.29
CA ALA A 65 12.11 -8.74 -11.72
C ALA A 65 13.43 -9.50 -11.96
N ILE A 66 14.49 -9.14 -11.23
CA ILE A 66 15.79 -9.81 -11.30
C ILE A 66 15.67 -11.28 -10.88
N VAL A 67 14.99 -11.57 -9.77
CA VAL A 67 14.78 -12.95 -9.30
C VAL A 67 13.97 -13.76 -10.32
N MET A 68 12.86 -13.23 -10.81
CA MET A 68 12.04 -13.92 -11.81
C MET A 68 12.86 -14.27 -13.05
N GLN A 69 13.69 -13.34 -13.53
CA GLN A 69 14.53 -13.55 -14.70
C GLN A 69 15.69 -14.51 -14.44
N ALA A 70 16.41 -14.35 -13.33
CA ALA A 70 17.58 -15.16 -12.99
C ALA A 70 17.25 -16.64 -12.79
N PHE A 71 16.05 -16.93 -12.28
CA PHE A 71 15.58 -18.30 -12.04
C PHE A 71 14.58 -18.79 -13.09
N SER A 72 14.32 -18.01 -14.16
CA SER A 72 13.35 -18.34 -15.22
C SER A 72 11.98 -18.76 -14.67
N LEU A 73 11.49 -18.04 -13.65
CA LEU A 73 10.24 -18.36 -12.98
C LEU A 73 9.05 -18.02 -13.87
N SER A 74 7.98 -18.81 -13.74
CA SER A 74 6.71 -18.51 -14.41
C SER A 74 6.17 -17.15 -13.96
N PRO A 75 5.58 -16.34 -14.87
CA PRO A 75 4.95 -15.06 -14.50
C PRO A 75 3.92 -15.17 -13.38
N SER A 76 3.24 -16.33 -13.24
CA SER A 76 2.29 -16.58 -12.14
C SER A 76 2.93 -16.54 -10.76
N MET A 77 4.25 -16.78 -10.64
CA MET A 77 5.01 -16.66 -9.39
C MET A 77 5.11 -15.21 -8.88
N THR A 78 4.79 -14.22 -9.72
CA THR A 78 4.64 -12.82 -9.29
C THR A 78 3.56 -12.67 -8.22
N ALA A 79 2.53 -13.53 -8.21
CA ALA A 79 1.52 -13.53 -7.16
C ALA A 79 2.14 -13.84 -5.77
N ILE A 80 3.09 -14.77 -5.71
CA ILE A 80 3.81 -15.10 -4.46
C ILE A 80 4.66 -13.91 -4.01
N ALA A 81 5.38 -13.27 -4.94
CA ALA A 81 6.11 -12.04 -4.63
C ALA A 81 5.17 -10.95 -4.12
N ASN A 82 4.00 -10.77 -4.72
CA ASN A 82 3.01 -9.80 -4.22
C ASN A 82 2.54 -10.12 -2.79
N VAL A 83 2.32 -11.39 -2.45
CA VAL A 83 1.99 -11.81 -1.08
C VAL A 83 3.12 -11.45 -0.10
N ILE A 84 4.36 -11.76 -0.46
CA ILE A 84 5.54 -11.43 0.37
C ILE A 84 5.67 -9.92 0.55
N GLY A 85 5.52 -9.14 -0.53
CA GLY A 85 5.53 -7.69 -0.48
C GLY A 85 4.43 -7.13 0.43
N ALA A 86 3.21 -7.68 0.35
CA ALA A 86 2.09 -7.30 1.22
C ALA A 86 2.39 -7.61 2.70
N ALA A 87 2.99 -8.77 2.99
CA ALA A 87 3.38 -9.15 4.33
C ALA A 87 4.44 -8.18 4.89
N ILE A 88 5.44 -7.78 4.10
CA ILE A 88 6.43 -6.79 4.52
C ILE A 88 5.76 -5.43 4.79
N LEU A 89 4.84 -4.99 3.93
CA LEU A 89 4.12 -3.72 4.15
C LEU A 89 3.26 -3.75 5.44
N ASN A 90 2.55 -4.85 5.69
CA ASN A 90 1.63 -4.97 6.84
C ASN A 90 2.33 -5.33 8.17
N GLU A 91 3.40 -6.12 8.13
CA GLU A 91 4.06 -6.62 9.35
C GLU A 91 5.29 -5.81 9.72
N PHE A 92 6.02 -5.27 8.75
CA PHE A 92 7.16 -4.41 9.03
C PHE A 92 6.75 -2.94 9.02
N PHE A 93 6.33 -2.41 7.87
CA PHE A 93 6.14 -0.96 7.72
C PHE A 93 4.95 -0.43 8.53
N TRP A 94 3.80 -1.09 8.50
CA TRP A 94 2.65 -0.67 9.30
C TRP A 94 2.97 -0.74 10.80
N ASN A 95 3.43 -1.88 11.29
CA ASN A 95 3.68 -2.05 12.73
C ASN A 95 4.75 -1.07 13.23
N LYS A 96 5.78 -0.82 12.42
CA LYS A 96 6.87 0.11 12.76
C LYS A 96 6.45 1.58 12.73
N PHE A 97 5.66 2.00 11.75
CA PHE A 97 5.40 3.43 11.50
C PHE A 97 4.01 3.89 11.90
N ILE A 98 3.02 3.01 12.02
CA ILE A 98 1.66 3.36 12.44
C ILE A 98 1.41 2.84 13.86
N GLY A 99 1.86 1.63 14.16
CA GLY A 99 1.59 0.94 15.41
C GLY A 99 0.58 -0.18 15.21
N ARG A 100 0.78 -1.29 15.93
CA ARG A 100 -0.04 -2.49 15.80
C ARG A 100 -1.47 -2.28 16.27
N ASP A 101 -1.64 -1.53 17.37
CA ASP A 101 -2.89 -1.38 18.10
C ASP A 101 -3.45 0.05 18.00
N LEU A 102 -3.03 0.82 16.98
CA LEU A 102 -3.59 2.15 16.73
C LEU A 102 -5.06 2.02 16.31
N GLU A 103 -5.96 2.63 17.08
CA GLU A 103 -7.36 2.78 16.66
C GLU A 103 -7.47 3.82 15.53
N TYR A 104 -8.26 3.51 14.50
CA TYR A 104 -8.48 4.40 13.36
C TYR A 104 -9.88 4.21 12.77
N GLN A 105 -10.41 5.26 12.15
CA GLN A 105 -11.62 5.16 11.35
C GLN A 105 -11.28 4.63 9.95
N LYS A 106 -11.99 3.60 9.50
CA LYS A 106 -11.74 3.01 8.18
C LYS A 106 -12.11 3.99 7.07
N LYS A 107 -11.11 4.36 6.27
CA LYS A 107 -11.28 5.20 5.08
C LYS A 107 -11.92 4.41 3.93
N SER A 108 -12.78 5.06 3.14
CA SER A 108 -13.48 4.43 2.01
C SER A 108 -12.52 3.97 0.91
N TRP A 109 -12.64 2.70 0.52
CA TRP A 109 -11.80 2.02 -0.47
C TRP A 109 -12.12 2.39 -1.94
N MET A 110 -13.26 3.03 -2.20
CA MET A 110 -13.75 3.23 -3.58
C MET A 110 -12.80 4.10 -4.41
N LYS A 111 -12.32 5.21 -3.83
CA LYS A 111 -11.42 6.13 -4.54
C LYS A 111 -10.14 5.45 -5.02
N PRO A 112 -9.35 4.77 -4.15
CA PRO A 112 -8.14 4.09 -4.63
C PRO A 112 -8.46 2.93 -5.57
N MET A 113 -9.60 2.24 -5.41
CA MET A 113 -9.94 1.13 -6.31
C MET A 113 -10.24 1.63 -7.73
N LEU A 114 -11.03 2.69 -7.88
CA LEU A 114 -11.32 3.27 -9.19
C LEU A 114 -10.04 3.70 -9.92
N ILE A 115 -9.10 4.31 -9.19
CA ILE A 115 -7.79 4.70 -9.76
C ILE A 115 -6.99 3.46 -10.18
N ALA A 116 -6.92 2.43 -9.32
CA ALA A 116 -6.16 1.22 -9.62
C ALA A 116 -6.73 0.43 -10.81
N VAL A 117 -8.06 0.29 -10.87
CA VAL A 117 -8.76 -0.33 -12.00
C VAL A 117 -8.56 0.47 -13.29
N GLY A 118 -8.67 1.80 -13.23
CA GLY A 118 -8.42 2.66 -14.39
C GLY A 118 -7.01 2.48 -14.96
N ILE A 119 -5.98 2.47 -14.10
CA ILE A 119 -4.60 2.21 -14.51
C ILE A 119 -4.44 0.80 -15.09
N ALA A 120 -5.01 -0.22 -14.42
CA ALA A 120 -4.93 -1.61 -14.88
C ALA A 120 -5.58 -1.80 -16.26
N LEU A 121 -6.74 -1.19 -16.50
CA LEU A 121 -7.42 -1.24 -17.79
C LEU A 121 -6.61 -0.56 -18.90
N VAL A 122 -6.05 0.63 -18.63
CA VAL A 122 -5.20 1.32 -19.60
C VAL A 122 -3.98 0.46 -19.97
N LEU A 123 -3.29 -0.11 -18.98
CA LEU A 123 -2.16 -1.00 -19.22
C LEU A 123 -2.56 -2.25 -20.00
N PHE A 124 -3.72 -2.83 -19.69
CA PHE A 124 -4.26 -3.98 -20.42
C PHE A 124 -4.50 -3.66 -21.90
N PHE A 125 -5.14 -2.53 -22.21
CA PHE A 125 -5.37 -2.12 -23.60
C PHE A 125 -4.07 -1.78 -24.34
N VAL A 126 -3.09 -1.16 -23.66
CA VAL A 126 -1.77 -0.89 -24.26
C VAL A 126 -1.06 -2.18 -24.63
N LEU A 127 -1.08 -3.18 -23.74
CA LEU A 127 -0.46 -4.48 -24.00
C LEU A 127 -1.18 -5.24 -25.12
N MET A 128 -2.52 -5.27 -25.11
CA MET A 128 -3.30 -5.92 -26.17
C MET A 128 -3.16 -5.22 -27.53
N GLY A 129 -3.08 -3.89 -27.57
CA GLY A 129 -2.86 -3.15 -28.81
C GLY A 129 -1.43 -3.24 -29.35
N SER A 130 -0.49 -3.75 -28.55
CA SER A 130 0.90 -3.99 -28.94
C SER A 130 1.17 -5.42 -29.42
N MET A 131 0.17 -6.31 -29.31
CA MET A 131 0.19 -7.70 -29.82
C MET A 131 -0.41 -7.76 -31.22
#